data_AF-A0A364JRG3-F1
#
_entry.id   AF-A0A364JRG3-F1
#
_cell.length_a   1.000
_cell.length_b   1.000
_cell.length_c   1.000
_cell.angle_alpha   90.00
_cell.angle_beta   90.00
_cell.angle_gamma   90.00
#
_symmetry.space_group_name_H-M   'P 1'
#
loop_
_entity.id
_entity.type
_entity.pdbx_description
1 polymer ?
#
loop_
_entity_poly.entity_id
_entity_poly.type
_entity_poly.pdbx_seq_one_letter_code
_entity_poly.pdbx_strand_id
1 'polypeptide(L)'
;MIGLVAAIVAVSGATPFLESRYYERWFGWPGVLAAAQMPLLVAIVAFILWRSIDRSRDWLPFVMTLVLFGLSMAGLAISIWPDVIPGRVSIWDAAAPERSQIFMLVGAGALVPIILAYTSWAYWVFRGKVDEIGYH
;
A
#
# COMPACT_ATOMS: atom_id res chain seq x y z
N MET A 1 -2.92 -19.28 14.11
CA MET A 1 -2.93 -19.74 12.71
C MET A 1 -4.36 -19.90 12.17
N ILE A 2 -5.11 -20.94 12.58
CA ILE A 2 -6.52 -21.13 12.17
C ILE A 2 -7.41 -19.95 12.63
N GLY A 3 -7.18 -19.42 13.83
CA GLY A 3 -7.93 -18.27 14.35
C GLY A 3 -7.74 -16.97 13.56
N LEU A 4 -6.58 -16.76 12.92
CA LEU A 4 -6.33 -15.59 12.07
C LEU A 4 -7.10 -15.70 10.75
N VAL A 5 -7.06 -16.87 10.11
CA VAL A 5 -7.81 -17.14 8.88
C VAL A 5 -9.31 -17.08 9.12
N ALA A 6 -9.79 -17.65 10.23
CA ALA A 6 -11.19 -17.56 10.63
C ALA A 6 -11.62 -16.12 10.93
N ALA A 7 -10.78 -15.32 11.60
CA ALA A 7 -11.05 -13.90 11.86
C ALA A 7 -11.06 -13.08 10.56
N ILE A 8 -10.16 -13.33 9.62
CA ILE A 8 -10.14 -12.65 8.32
C ILE A 8 -11.39 -13.01 7.51
N VAL A 9 -11.80 -14.27 7.46
CA VAL A 9 -13.03 -14.69 6.76
C VAL A 9 -14.27 -14.11 7.45
N ALA A 10 -14.33 -14.11 8.77
CA ALA A 10 -15.45 -13.56 9.54
C ALA A 10 -15.55 -12.04 9.39
N VAL A 11 -14.43 -11.31 9.50
CA VAL A 11 -14.39 -9.85 9.31
C VAL A 11 -14.70 -9.50 7.87
N SER A 12 -14.09 -10.17 6.88
CA SER A 12 -14.34 -9.92 5.46
C SER A 12 -15.78 -10.26 5.05
N GLY A 13 -16.43 -11.21 5.74
CA GLY A 13 -17.85 -11.51 5.58
C GLY A 13 -18.79 -10.56 6.32
N ALA A 14 -18.37 -9.95 7.43
CA ALA A 14 -19.18 -9.01 8.21
C ALA A 14 -19.07 -7.55 7.73
N THR A 15 -17.94 -7.18 7.12
CA THR A 15 -17.67 -5.81 6.62
C THR A 15 -18.72 -5.28 5.63
N PRO A 16 -19.33 -6.09 4.74
CA PRO A 16 -20.38 -5.61 3.82
C PRO A 16 -21.70 -5.22 4.51
N PHE A 17 -21.94 -5.64 5.76
CA PHE A 17 -23.25 -5.51 6.42
C PHE A 17 -23.34 -4.31 7.39
N LEU A 18 -22.24 -3.60 7.65
CA LEU A 18 -22.19 -2.57 8.69
C LEU A 18 -22.50 -1.14 8.20
N GLU A 19 -22.39 -0.83 6.90
CA GLU A 19 -22.57 0.56 6.44
C GLU A 19 -23.28 0.66 5.07
N SER A 20 -24.57 0.98 5.09
CA SER A 20 -25.44 1.14 3.91
C SER A 20 -24.98 2.22 2.93
N ARG A 21 -24.09 3.13 3.35
CA ARG A 21 -23.55 4.24 2.54
C ARG A 21 -22.30 3.88 1.72
N TYR A 22 -21.62 2.78 2.04
CA TYR A 22 -20.51 2.25 1.23
C TYR A 22 -21.00 1.45 0.03
N TYR A 23 -22.20 0.87 0.13
CA TYR A 23 -22.78 -0.01 -0.88
C TYR A 23 -22.94 0.67 -2.25
N GLU A 24 -23.40 1.93 -2.31
CA GLU A 24 -23.61 2.61 -3.60
C GLU A 24 -22.31 3.03 -4.30
N ARG A 25 -21.23 3.30 -3.57
CA ARG A 25 -19.91 3.65 -4.15
C ARG A 25 -19.05 2.43 -4.48
N TRP A 26 -19.13 1.37 -3.67
CA TRP A 26 -18.36 0.14 -3.87
C TRP A 26 -19.07 -0.88 -4.76
N PHE A 27 -20.41 -0.90 -4.81
CA PHE A 27 -21.19 -1.74 -5.74
C PHE A 27 -21.77 -0.97 -6.94
N GLY A 28 -21.53 0.34 -7.02
CA GLY A 28 -21.78 1.14 -8.22
C GLY A 28 -20.73 0.85 -9.29
N TRP A 29 -21.18 0.55 -10.51
CA TRP A 29 -20.30 0.40 -11.67
C TRP A 29 -19.64 1.76 -11.96
N PRO A 30 -18.30 1.88 -12.13
CA PRO A 30 -17.27 0.84 -12.27
C PRO A 30 -16.43 0.56 -11.00
N GLY A 31 -16.74 1.20 -9.87
CA GLY A 31 -15.96 1.11 -8.62
C GLY A 31 -15.85 -0.30 -8.05
N VAL A 32 -16.82 -1.17 -8.37
CA VAL A 32 -16.87 -2.59 -7.97
C VAL A 32 -15.62 -3.37 -8.33
N LEU A 33 -15.05 -3.12 -9.50
CA LEU A 33 -13.89 -3.88 -9.99
C LEU A 33 -12.64 -3.57 -9.14
N ALA A 34 -12.41 -2.29 -8.83
CA ALA A 34 -11.31 -1.88 -7.95
C ALA A 34 -11.59 -2.27 -6.48
N ALA A 35 -12.83 -2.10 -6.03
CA ALA A 35 -13.28 -2.41 -4.68
C ALA A 35 -13.18 -3.90 -4.32
N ALA A 36 -13.37 -4.82 -5.28
CA ALA A 36 -13.22 -6.25 -5.06
C ALA A 36 -11.77 -6.75 -5.17
N GLN A 37 -10.98 -6.17 -6.09
CA GLN A 37 -9.59 -6.55 -6.30
C GLN A 37 -8.69 -6.14 -5.13
N MET A 38 -8.98 -4.99 -4.52
CA MET A 38 -8.15 -4.44 -3.45
C MET A 38 -8.11 -5.27 -2.16
N PRO A 39 -9.24 -5.67 -1.55
CA PRO A 39 -9.23 -6.53 -0.35
C PRO A 39 -8.65 -7.91 -0.65
N LEU A 40 -8.82 -8.43 -1.87
CA LEU A 40 -8.21 -9.69 -2.29
C LEU A 40 -6.66 -9.58 -2.30
N LEU A 41 -6.12 -8.52 -2.90
CA LEU A 41 -4.68 -8.26 -2.94
C LEU A 41 -4.10 -8.09 -1.53
N VAL A 42 -4.79 -7.32 -0.67
CA VAL A 42 -4.37 -7.14 0.74
C VAL A 42 -4.36 -8.48 1.48
N ALA A 43 -5.40 -9.30 1.32
CA ALA A 43 -5.47 -10.62 1.95
C ALA A 43 -4.34 -11.56 1.48
N ILE A 44 -4.04 -11.58 0.17
CA ILE A 44 -2.94 -12.37 -0.40
C ILE A 44 -1.59 -11.91 0.19
N VAL A 45 -1.31 -10.61 0.19
CA VAL A 45 -0.04 -10.07 0.70
C VAL A 45 0.10 -10.29 2.20
N ALA A 46 -0.98 -10.09 2.97
CA ALA A 46 -0.99 -10.38 4.40
C ALA A 46 -0.74 -11.86 4.69
N PHE A 47 -1.32 -12.77 3.90
CA PHE A 47 -1.08 -14.20 4.04
C PHE A 47 0.37 -14.59 3.71
N ILE A 48 0.95 -14.03 2.64
CA ILE A 48 2.35 -14.25 2.28
C ILE A 48 3.28 -13.69 3.35
N LEU A 49 3.03 -12.48 3.85
CA LEU A 49 3.77 -11.85 4.95
C LEU A 49 3.76 -12.77 6.18
N TRP A 50 2.58 -13.21 6.59
CA TRP A 50 2.43 -14.06 7.76
C TRP A 50 3.14 -15.42 7.60
N ARG A 51 3.04 -16.05 6.42
CA ARG A 51 3.79 -17.28 6.09
C ARG A 51 5.31 -17.04 6.05
N SER A 52 5.75 -15.84 5.69
CA SER A 52 7.17 -15.50 5.54
C SER A 52 7.88 -15.34 6.88
N ILE A 53 7.15 -15.03 7.95
CA ILE A 53 7.72 -14.90 9.31
C ILE A 53 8.28 -16.24 9.80
N ASP A 54 7.62 -17.35 9.48
CA ASP A 54 8.07 -18.70 9.87
C ASP A 54 9.15 -19.29 8.94
N ARG A 55 9.53 -18.58 7.88
CA ARG A 55 10.57 -19.02 6.93
C ARG A 55 11.82 -18.16 7.11
N SER A 56 12.99 -18.80 7.00
CA SER A 56 14.34 -18.20 7.11
C SER A 56 14.72 -17.20 6.00
N ARG A 57 13.74 -16.48 5.43
CA ARG A 57 13.94 -15.44 4.42
C ARG A 57 13.78 -14.06 5.06
N ASP A 58 14.87 -13.54 5.63
CA ASP A 58 14.90 -12.28 6.37
C ASP A 58 14.39 -11.06 5.56
N TRP A 59 14.55 -11.06 4.22
CA TRP A 59 14.15 -9.93 3.36
C TRP A 59 12.67 -9.93 2.96
N LEU A 60 12.00 -11.10 2.99
CA LEU A 60 10.66 -11.24 2.44
C LEU A 60 9.58 -10.54 3.31
N PRO A 61 9.61 -10.63 4.65
CA PRO A 61 8.69 -9.87 5.50
C PRO A 61 8.79 -8.35 5.30
N PHE A 62 10.00 -7.84 5.08
CA PHE A 62 10.23 -6.41 4.82
C PHE A 62 9.53 -5.95 3.53
N VAL A 63 9.77 -6.66 2.42
CA VAL A 63 9.15 -6.32 1.13
C VAL A 63 7.63 -6.47 1.17
N MET A 64 7.12 -7.54 1.79
CA MET A 64 5.66 -7.72 1.91
C MET A 64 5.00 -6.64 2.77
N THR A 65 5.67 -6.16 3.82
CA THR A 65 5.19 -5.01 4.62
C THR A 65 5.13 -3.73 3.78
N LEU A 66 6.15 -3.46 2.95
CA LEU A 66 6.15 -2.31 2.04
C LEU A 66 5.01 -2.40 1.01
N VAL A 67 4.77 -3.59 0.45
CA VAL A 67 3.64 -3.82 -0.47
C VAL A 67 2.30 -3.63 0.23
N LEU A 68 2.14 -4.15 1.46
CA LEU A 68 0.91 -3.99 2.23
C LEU A 68 0.61 -2.52 2.53
N PHE A 69 1.65 -1.74 2.86
CA PHE A 69 1.53 -0.29 3.06
C PHE A 69 1.22 0.45 1.75
N GLY A 70 1.85 0.07 0.64
CA GLY A 70 1.54 0.61 -0.68
C GLY A 70 0.08 0.32 -1.09
N LEU A 71 -0.40 -0.88 -0.80
CA LEU A 71 -1.80 -1.25 -1.01
C LEU A 71 -2.72 -0.41 -0.12
N SER A 72 -2.47 -0.25 1.17
CA SER A 72 -3.35 0.58 2.01
C SER A 72 -3.44 2.03 1.52
N MET A 73 -2.32 2.62 1.09
CA MET A 73 -2.28 3.96 0.47
C MET A 73 -3.08 4.00 -0.85
N ALA A 74 -2.93 3.00 -1.71
CA ALA A 74 -3.69 2.92 -2.96
C ALA A 74 -5.20 2.76 -2.72
N GLY A 75 -5.60 1.96 -1.72
CA GLY A 75 -7.01 1.80 -1.34
C GLY A 75 -7.62 3.11 -0.86
N LEU A 76 -6.85 3.91 -0.11
CA LEU A 76 -7.25 5.26 0.28
C LEU A 76 -7.36 6.19 -0.92
N ALA A 77 -6.40 6.16 -1.85
CA ALA A 77 -6.44 6.97 -3.07
C ALA A 77 -7.67 6.66 -3.93
N ILE A 78 -7.99 5.38 -4.13
CA ILE A 78 -9.18 4.93 -4.88
C ILE A 78 -10.48 5.38 -4.19
N SER A 79 -10.50 5.38 -2.86
CA SER A 79 -11.68 5.76 -2.07
C SER A 79 -12.05 7.25 -2.21
N ILE A 80 -11.04 8.10 -2.41
CA ILE A 80 -11.23 9.56 -2.48
C ILE A 80 -11.36 10.03 -3.95
N TRP A 81 -10.79 9.28 -4.90
CA TRP A 81 -10.90 9.58 -6.34
C TRP A 81 -12.34 9.79 -6.82
N PRO A 82 -12.63 10.77 -7.70
CA PRO A 82 -11.72 11.73 -8.34
C PRO A 82 -11.45 12.99 -7.48
N ASP A 83 -12.01 13.05 -6.29
CA ASP A 83 -11.84 14.19 -5.39
C ASP A 83 -10.50 14.09 -4.66
N VAL A 84 -9.91 15.24 -4.31
CA VAL A 84 -8.81 15.31 -3.33
C VAL A 84 -9.40 15.59 -1.95
N ILE A 85 -10.48 16.36 -1.91
CA ILE A 85 -11.30 16.60 -0.72
C ILE A 85 -12.74 16.18 -1.06
N PRO A 86 -13.25 15.06 -0.50
CA PRO A 86 -14.53 14.50 -0.90
C PRO A 86 -15.67 15.52 -0.89
N GLY A 87 -16.33 15.68 -2.05
CA GLY A 87 -17.47 16.59 -2.23
C GLY A 87 -17.13 18.08 -2.15
N ARG A 88 -15.84 18.45 -2.21
CA ARG A 88 -15.41 19.87 -2.19
C ARG A 88 -14.47 20.26 -3.32
N VAL A 89 -13.40 19.47 -3.53
CA VAL A 89 -12.33 19.84 -4.47
C VAL A 89 -11.92 18.62 -5.28
N SER A 90 -12.09 18.70 -6.60
CA SER A 90 -11.65 17.67 -7.53
C SER A 90 -10.15 17.74 -7.79
N ILE A 91 -9.55 16.66 -8.29
CA ILE A 91 -8.13 16.66 -8.71
C ILE A 91 -7.82 17.73 -9.77
N TRP A 92 -8.80 18.09 -10.60
CA TRP A 92 -8.66 19.09 -11.64
C TRP A 92 -8.68 20.51 -11.08
N ASP A 93 -9.55 20.76 -10.09
CA ASP A 93 -9.62 22.07 -9.42
C ASP A 93 -8.42 22.29 -8.49
N ALA A 94 -7.87 21.21 -7.93
CA ALA A 94 -6.66 21.24 -7.12
C ALA A 94 -5.37 21.30 -7.94
N ALA A 95 -5.44 21.16 -9.27
CA ALA A 95 -4.25 21.08 -10.11
C ALA A 95 -3.50 22.42 -10.15
N ALA A 96 -2.18 22.37 -10.01
CA ALA A 96 -1.32 23.52 -10.19
C ALA A 96 -1.30 23.95 -11.68
N PRO A 97 -0.93 25.21 -11.99
CA PRO A 97 -0.72 25.63 -13.37
C PRO A 97 0.24 24.70 -14.11
N GLU A 98 -0.06 24.40 -15.38
CA GLU A 98 0.64 23.40 -16.21
C GLU A 98 2.17 23.53 -16.15
N ARG A 99 2.69 24.76 -16.28
CA ARG A 99 4.14 25.03 -16.24
C ARG A 99 4.79 24.61 -14.92
N SER A 100 4.13 24.87 -13.80
CA SER A 100 4.61 24.47 -12.47
C SER A 100 4.55 22.96 -12.30
N GLN A 101 3.50 22.31 -12.82
CA GLN A 101 3.34 20.86 -12.74
C GLN A 101 4.41 20.13 -13.58
N ILE A 102 4.71 20.61 -14.79
CA ILE A 102 5.79 20.06 -15.62
C ILE A 102 7.14 20.24 -14.94
N PHE A 103 7.41 21.42 -14.38
CA PHE A 103 8.66 21.67 -13.64
C PHE A 103 8.83 20.70 -12.46
N MET A 104 7.78 20.51 -11.65
CA MET A 104 7.79 19.53 -10.55
C MET A 104 7.94 18.09 -11.06
N LEU A 105 7.32 17.73 -12.18
CA LEU A 105 7.41 16.40 -12.77
C LEU A 105 8.84 16.07 -13.21
N VAL A 106 9.53 17.01 -13.84
CA VAL A 106 10.94 16.84 -14.23
C VAL A 106 11.83 16.70 -12.99
N GLY A 107 11.63 17.58 -12.00
CA GLY A 107 12.37 17.52 -10.74
C GLY A 107 12.17 16.20 -9.99
N ALA A 108 10.92 15.78 -9.79
CA ALA A 108 10.57 14.51 -9.17
C ALA A 108 11.07 13.32 -9.99
N GLY A 109 10.93 13.36 -11.32
CA GLY A 109 11.36 12.32 -12.24
C GLY A 109 12.87 12.06 -12.19
N ALA A 110 13.69 13.09 -11.89
CA ALA A 110 15.12 12.93 -11.67
C ALA A 110 15.47 12.57 -10.22
N LEU A 111 14.84 13.23 -9.24
CA LEU A 111 15.19 13.07 -7.83
C LEU A 111 14.73 11.73 -7.25
N VAL A 112 13.52 11.26 -7.58
CA VAL A 112 12.97 9.99 -7.08
C VAL A 112 13.89 8.81 -7.42
N PRO A 113 14.33 8.58 -8.68
CA PRO A 113 15.23 7.47 -8.97
C PRO A 113 16.59 7.60 -8.30
N ILE A 114 17.12 8.83 -8.14
CA ILE A 114 18.38 9.06 -7.41
C ILE A 114 18.24 8.66 -5.93
N ILE A 115 17.17 9.11 -5.27
CA ILE A 115 16.88 8.78 -3.87
C ILE A 115 16.72 7.27 -3.69
N LEU A 116 15.97 6.63 -4.59
CA LEU A 116 15.79 5.18 -4.56
C LEU A 116 17.11 4.44 -4.77
N ALA A 117 17.93 4.85 -5.74
CA ALA A 117 19.24 4.25 -5.99
C ALA A 117 20.17 4.36 -4.78
N TYR A 118 20.25 5.55 -4.18
CA TYR A 118 21.05 5.78 -2.97
C TYR A 118 20.54 4.94 -1.79
N THR A 119 19.22 4.89 -1.60
CA THR A 119 18.60 4.10 -0.53
C THR A 119 18.90 2.62 -0.71
N SER A 120 18.71 2.09 -1.91
CA SER A 120 19.05 0.70 -2.24
C SER A 120 20.53 0.40 -2.06
N TRP A 121 21.41 1.32 -2.46
CA TRP A 121 22.86 1.20 -2.24
C TRP A 121 23.21 1.18 -0.76
N ALA A 122 22.63 2.07 0.05
CA ALA A 122 22.85 2.11 1.49
C ALA A 122 22.44 0.79 2.15
N TYR A 123 21.26 0.24 1.82
CA TYR A 123 20.83 -1.08 2.29
C TYR A 123 21.78 -2.19 1.84
N TRP A 124 22.31 -2.11 0.62
CA TRP A 124 23.26 -3.09 0.11
C TRP A 124 24.61 -3.03 0.85
N VAL A 125 25.12 -1.84 1.14
CA VAL A 125 26.35 -1.63 1.91
C VAL A 125 26.20 -2.11 3.36
N PHE A 126 25.06 -1.83 4.00
CA PHE A 126 24.81 -2.17 5.41
C PHE A 126 24.12 -3.54 5.63
N ARG A 127 24.08 -4.42 4.63
CA ARG A 127 23.45 -5.75 4.74
C ARG A 127 24.20 -6.74 5.64
N GLY A 128 25.36 -6.37 6.17
CA GLY A 128 26.15 -7.21 7.06
C GLY A 128 25.33 -7.56 8.30
N LYS A 129 25.21 -8.86 8.61
CA LYS A 129 24.64 -9.30 9.88
C LYS A 129 25.62 -8.89 10.98
N VAL A 130 25.13 -8.22 12.02
CA VAL A 130 25.95 -7.91 13.20
C VAL A 130 26.24 -9.22 13.90
N ASP A 131 27.51 -9.64 13.88
CA ASP A 131 27.98 -10.82 14.61
C ASP A 131 28.09 -10.45 16.10
N GLU A 132 27.59 -11.31 17.00
CA GLU A 132 27.70 -11.16 18.46
C GLU A 132 29.15 -11.38 18.99
N ILE A 133 30.17 -10.97 18.25
CA ILE A 133 31.57 -11.10 18.69
C ILE A 133 31.94 -9.83 19.44
N GLY A 134 31.57 -9.76 20.72
CA GLY A 134 31.98 -8.64 21.56
C GLY A 134 31.38 -8.52 22.96
N TYR A 135 31.17 -9.63 23.69
CA TYR A 135 31.10 -9.59 25.15
C TYR A 135 32.13 -10.59 25.70
N HIS A 136 33.33 -10.08 25.95
CA HIS A 136 34.25 -10.66 26.93
C HIS A 136 33.88 -10.15 28.32
#